data_AF-A0A850KHP8-F1
#
_entry.id   AF-A0A850KHP8-F1
#
_cell.length_a   1.000
_cell.length_b   1.000
_cell.length_c   1.000
_cell.angle_alpha   90.00
_cell.angle_beta   90.00
_cell.angle_gamma   90.00
#
_symmetry.space_group_name_H-M   'P 1'
#
loop_
_entity.id
_entity.type
_entity.pdbx_description
1 polymer ?
#
loop_
_entity_poly.entity_id
_entity_poly.type
_entity_poly.pdbx_seq_one_letter_code
_entity_poly.pdbx_strand_id
1 'polypeptide(L)' 'MGGLFSAPSAPTPTVEPPVEPADPAEAEREERLKNMERRRRGRQGTIQTSWRGLEPGNTSPTQGKQLLGD' A
#
# COMPACT_ATOMS: atom_id res chain seq x y z
N MET A 1 -44.13 30.83 -33.04
CA MET A 1 -44.57 30.13 -31.82
C MET A 1 -43.80 28.82 -31.72
N GLY A 2 -43.16 28.56 -30.58
CA GLY A 2 -42.72 27.21 -30.17
C GLY A 2 -41.36 26.75 -30.70
N GLY A 3 -40.28 26.95 -29.93
CA GLY A 3 -38.96 26.36 -30.19
C GLY A 3 -38.92 24.87 -29.80
N LEU A 4 -38.28 24.05 -30.65
CA LEU A 4 -38.13 22.58 -30.56
C LEU A 4 -37.06 22.09 -29.56
N PHE A 5 -36.68 22.88 -28.56
CA PHE A 5 -35.59 22.51 -27.65
C PHE A 5 -36.14 22.00 -26.32
N SER A 6 -36.21 20.67 -26.16
CA SER A 6 -36.31 20.05 -24.82
C SER A 6 -34.94 20.00 -24.19
N ALA A 7 -34.82 20.50 -22.97
CA ALA A 7 -33.61 20.39 -22.17
C ALA A 7 -33.38 18.92 -21.76
N PRO A 8 -32.13 18.42 -21.77
CA PRO A 8 -31.84 17.07 -21.29
C PRO A 8 -32.13 16.98 -19.79
N SER A 9 -32.80 15.89 -19.39
CA SER A 9 -33.10 15.59 -17.99
C SER A 9 -31.80 15.45 -17.20
N ALA A 10 -31.71 16.16 -16.08
CA ALA A 10 -30.55 16.07 -15.18
C ALA A 10 -30.53 14.68 -14.51
N PRO A 11 -29.35 14.04 -14.39
CA PRO A 11 -29.23 12.77 -13.69
C PRO A 11 -29.64 12.94 -12.23
N THR A 12 -30.53 12.07 -11.75
CA THR A 12 -30.95 12.03 -10.35
C THR A 12 -29.74 11.78 -9.44
N PRO A 13 -29.59 12.52 -8.33
CA PRO A 13 -28.52 12.27 -7.38
C PRO A 13 -28.72 10.89 -6.74
N THR A 14 -27.74 10.01 -6.94
CA THR A 14 -27.65 8.75 -6.20
C THR A 14 -27.51 9.08 -4.72
N VAL A 15 -28.49 8.67 -3.91
CA VAL A 15 -28.39 8.73 -2.45
C VAL A 15 -27.48 7.58 -2.03
N GLU A 16 -26.31 7.89 -1.48
CA GLU A 16 -25.44 6.88 -0.86
C GLU A 16 -26.16 6.28 0.37
N PRO A 17 -26.12 4.95 0.55
CA PRO A 17 -26.69 4.33 1.73
C PRO A 17 -25.97 4.82 2.99
N PRO A 18 -26.67 4.90 4.13
CA PRO A 18 -26.04 5.29 5.39
C PRO A 18 -24.95 4.27 5.74
N VAL A 19 -23.73 4.76 5.93
CA VAL A 19 -22.61 3.96 6.41
C VAL A 19 -22.94 3.52 7.84
N GLU A 20 -23.12 2.22 8.05
CA GLU A 20 -23.30 1.67 9.39
C GLU A 20 -22.06 1.98 10.24
N PRO A 21 -22.22 2.33 11.53
CA PRO A 21 -21.07 2.58 12.39
C PRO A 21 -20.27 1.29 12.52
N ALA A 22 -19.01 1.31 12.07
CA ALA A 22 -18.09 0.20 12.22
C ALA A 22 -18.02 -0.21 13.69
N ASP A 23 -18.15 -1.51 13.96
CA ASP A 23 -18.05 -2.07 15.30
C ASP A 23 -16.69 -1.65 15.91
N PRO A 24 -16.62 -1.07 17.12
CA PRO A 24 -15.36 -0.59 17.71
C PRO A 24 -14.24 -1.64 17.71
N ALA A 25 -14.58 -2.93 17.78
CA ALA A 25 -13.63 -4.03 17.67
C ALA A 25 -12.94 -4.13 16.30
N GLU A 26 -13.60 -3.70 15.23
CA GLU A 26 -13.05 -3.68 13.87
C GLU A 26 -12.16 -2.46 13.63
N ALA A 27 -12.55 -1.30 14.17
CA ALA A 27 -11.73 -0.09 14.13
C ALA A 27 -10.35 -0.28 14.79
N GLU A 28 -10.30 -0.91 15.97
CA GLU A 28 -9.05 -1.22 16.66
C GLU A 28 -8.15 -2.19 15.88
N ARG A 29 -8.76 -3.19 15.20
CA ARG A 29 -8.04 -4.14 14.36
C ARG A 29 -7.44 -3.44 13.14
N GLU A 30 -8.20 -2.57 12.49
CA GLU A 30 -7.71 -1.79 11.36
C GLU A 30 -6.58 -0.84 11.75
N GLU A 31 -6.69 -0.14 12.88
CA GLU A 31 -5.63 0.73 13.39
C GLU A 31 -4.36 -0.05 13.69
N ARG A 32 -4.49 -1.24 14.27
CA ARG A 32 -3.36 -2.15 14.50
C ARG A 32 -2.70 -2.57 13.19
N LEU A 33 -3.47 -2.95 12.17
CA LEU A 33 -2.96 -3.32 10.84
C LEU A 33 -2.25 -2.15 10.17
N LYS A 34 -2.87 -0.96 10.15
CA LYS A 34 -2.29 0.27 9.59
C LYS A 34 -0.96 0.64 10.28
N ASN A 35 -0.87 0.47 11.60
CA ASN A 35 0.37 0.69 12.35
C ASN A 35 1.45 -0.34 12.03
N MET A 36 1.09 -1.60 11.79
CA MET A 36 2.05 -2.64 11.36
C MET A 36 2.60 -2.37 9.95
N GLU A 37 1.75 -1.96 9.00
CA GLU A 37 2.18 -1.60 7.64
C GLU A 37 3.14 -0.41 7.62
N ARG A 38 2.85 0.63 8.41
CA ARG A 38 3.73 1.80 8.55
C ARG A 38 5.12 1.40 9.05
N ARG A 39 5.20 0.48 10.02
CA ARG A 39 6.47 -0.05 10.54
C ARG A 39 7.22 -0.90 9.50
N ARG A 40 6.50 -1.71 8.71
CA ARG A 40 7.10 -2.57 7.68
C ARG A 40 7.81 -1.76 6.59
N ARG A 41 7.21 -0.65 6.15
CA ARG A 41 7.78 0.23 5.11
C ARG A 41 9.12 0.84 5.52
N GLY A 42 9.23 1.35 6.74
CA GLY A 42 10.49 1.91 7.24
C GLY A 42 11.59 0.86 7.45
N ARG A 43 11.21 -0.33 7.93
CA ARG A 43 12.15 -1.43 8.17
C ARG A 43 12.84 -1.93 6.90
N GLN A 44 12.14 -2.01 5.78
CA GLN A 44 12.73 -2.48 4.52
C GLN A 44 13.91 -1.60 4.08
N GLY A 45 13.76 -0.27 4.10
CA GLY A 45 14.85 0.66 3.77
C GLY A 45 16.01 0.60 4.76
N THR A 46 15.72 0.44 6.06
CA THR A 46 16.76 0.26 7.08
C THR A 46 17.50 -1.07 6.93
N ILE A 47 16.80 -2.16 6.64
CA ILE A 47 17.41 -3.47 6.42
C ILE A 47 18.32 -3.41 5.20
N GLN A 48 17.86 -2.85 4.08
CA GLN A 48 18.63 -2.74 2.84
C GLN A 48 19.91 -1.89 2.96
N THR A 49 19.89 -0.84 3.79
CA THR A 49 21.02 0.10 3.92
C THR A 49 21.87 -0.11 5.18
N SER A 50 21.45 -1.01 6.08
CA SER A 50 22.21 -1.27 7.31
C SER A 50 23.53 -1.98 7.03
N TRP A 51 24.54 -1.71 7.88
CA TRP A 51 25.84 -2.38 7.84
C TRP A 51 25.76 -3.92 7.98
N ARG A 52 24.68 -4.43 8.57
CA ARG A 52 24.37 -5.88 8.68
C ARG A 52 23.47 -6.41 7.55
N GLY A 53 23.05 -5.53 6.64
CA GLY A 53 21.85 -5.66 5.83
C GLY A 53 21.98 -6.47 4.55
N LEU A 54 22.12 -7.78 4.65
CA LEU A 54 21.82 -8.67 3.54
C LEU A 54 20.59 -9.50 3.93
N GLU A 55 19.45 -9.15 3.34
CA GLU A 55 18.37 -10.12 3.13
C GLU A 55 18.96 -11.29 2.32
N PRO A 56 18.82 -12.55 2.76
CA PRO A 56 19.29 -13.73 2.03
C PRO A 56 18.40 -14.04 0.81
N GLY A 57 18.04 -13.00 0.03
CA GLY A 57 17.19 -13.10 -1.16
C GLY A 57 17.97 -13.11 -2.48
N ASN A 58 19.24 -12.70 -2.49
CA ASN A 58 20.07 -12.70 -3.69
C ASN A 58 21.57 -12.70 -3.39
N THR A 59 22.01 -13.47 -2.39
CA THR A 59 23.44 -13.77 -2.26
C THR A 59 23.76 -14.90 -3.23
N SER A 60 23.94 -14.56 -4.51
CA SER A 60 24.99 -15.25 -5.26
C SER A 60 26.22 -15.18 -4.36
N PRO A 61 26.83 -16.31 -3.94
CA PRO A 61 28.05 -16.23 -3.17
C PRO A 61 28.98 -15.38 -4.01
N THR A 62 29.40 -14.23 -3.47
CA THR A 62 30.50 -13.49 -4.05
C THR A 62 31.63 -14.49 -4.08
N GLN A 63 31.83 -15.13 -5.23
CA GLN A 63 32.95 -16.01 -5.50
C GLN A 63 34.15 -15.14 -5.15
N GLY A 64 34.72 -15.41 -3.97
CA GLY A 64 35.89 -14.70 -3.50
C GLY A 64 36.87 -14.73 -4.66
N LYS A 65 37.38 -13.55 -5.03
CA LYS A 65 38.34 -13.46 -6.12
C LYS A 65 39.44 -14.48 -5.81
N GLN A 66 39.52 -15.54 -6.60
CA GLN A 66 40.62 -16.49 -6.49
C GLN A 66 41.86 -15.70 -6.85
N LEU A 67 42.80 -15.62 -5.92
CA LEU A 67 44.10 -15.06 -6.19
C LEU A 67 44.76 -15.98 -7.21
N LEU A 68 45.32 -15.39 -8.27
CA LEU A 68 46.06 -16.12 -9.27
C LEU A 68 47.30 -16.75 -8.58
N GLY A 69 47.23 -18.04 -8.25
CA GLY A 69 48.33 -18.76 -7.62
C GLY A 69 47.99 -19.82 -6.57
N ASP A 70 46.72 -20.01 -6.18
CA ASP A 70 46.27 -21.19 -5.42
C ASP A 70 45.82 -22.35 -6.34
#